data_AF-A0A3N2C6T9-F1
#
_entry.id   AF-A0A3N2C6T9-F1
#
_cell.length_a   1.000
_cell.length_b   1.000
_cell.length_c   1.000
_cell.angle_alpha   90.00
_cell.angle_beta   90.00
_cell.angle_gamma   90.00
#
_symmetry.space_group_name_H-M   'P 1'
#
loop_
_entity.id
_entity.type
_entity.pdbx_description
1 polymer ?
#
loop_
_entity_poly.entity_id
_entity_poly.type
_entity_poly.pdbx_seq_one_letter_code
_entity_poly.pdbx_strand_id
1 'polypeptide(L)'
;MSDAATQWMVDHLQNHLNILENSGFDYATQVEGMDVSRRIIERVLPDEPFNVDVYDEGWKWQARTFISKALGVLRNQAELLEFLGPGGPSMQADRLHPVVWGAAAELWKIEHFRAAVARAATFLNAHIQDKSTRTDVSDKELMTQVFSDHAPKADQPRLRWSGAGSLQTRKAMGSGLLAYAQGISLAIRNPATHETQEMPRQMAFEQLTALSLLARWVDECQLAQAEDGA
;
A
#
# COMPACT_ATOMS: atom_id res chain seq x y z
N MET A 1 22.46 4.03 -2.33
CA MET A 1 23.57 3.08 -2.62
C MET A 1 24.87 3.85 -2.44
N SER A 2 26.00 3.20 -2.12
CA SER A 2 27.28 3.92 -2.10
C SER A 2 27.73 4.24 -3.52
N ASP A 3 28.44 5.35 -3.71
CA ASP A 3 28.98 5.75 -5.01
C ASP A 3 29.83 4.65 -5.65
N ALA A 4 30.59 3.92 -4.83
CA ALA A 4 31.38 2.77 -5.27
C ALA A 4 30.53 1.62 -5.84
N ALA A 5 29.36 1.34 -5.25
CA ALA A 5 28.46 0.29 -5.74
C ALA A 5 27.77 0.71 -7.05
N THR A 6 27.37 1.98 -7.15
CA THR A 6 26.82 2.53 -8.41
C THR A 6 27.86 2.51 -9.52
N GLN A 7 29.10 2.92 -9.24
CA GLN A 7 30.18 2.91 -10.21
C GLN A 7 30.50 1.48 -10.70
N TRP A 8 30.58 0.50 -9.80
CA TRP A 8 30.80 -0.90 -10.17
C TRP A 8 29.73 -1.44 -11.13
N MET A 9 28.45 -1.12 -10.90
CA MET A 9 27.37 -1.53 -11.80
C MET A 9 27.47 -0.85 -13.16
N VAL A 10 27.79 0.45 -13.19
CA VAL A 10 28.01 1.20 -14.44
C VAL A 10 29.16 0.57 -15.24
N ASP A 11 30.28 0.28 -14.59
CA ASP A 11 31.46 -0.29 -15.23
C ASP A 11 31.16 -1.69 -15.80
N HIS A 12 30.47 -2.54 -15.02
CA HIS A 12 30.06 -3.87 -15.47
C HIS A 12 29.15 -3.81 -16.70
N LEU A 13 28.08 -3.01 -16.62
CA LEU A 13 27.12 -2.86 -17.72
C LEU A 13 27.75 -2.24 -18.97
N GLN A 14 28.63 -1.25 -18.81
CA GLN A 14 29.35 -0.65 -19.93
C GLN A 14 30.31 -1.65 -20.59
N ASN A 15 31.03 -2.44 -19.79
CA ASN A 15 31.90 -3.48 -20.31
C ASN A 15 31.10 -4.55 -21.10
N HIS A 16 29.98 -5.00 -20.54
CA HIS A 16 29.14 -5.99 -21.22
C HIS A 16 28.50 -5.42 -22.50
N LEU A 17 28.10 -4.14 -22.50
CA LEU A 17 27.65 -3.46 -23.71
C LEU A 17 28.72 -3.48 -24.80
N ASN A 18 29.98 -3.16 -24.46
CA ASN A 18 31.09 -3.18 -25.40
C ASN A 18 31.33 -4.60 -25.99
N ILE A 19 31.16 -5.65 -25.18
CA ILE A 19 31.26 -7.05 -25.63
C ILE A 19 30.15 -7.38 -26.64
N LEU A 20 28.91 -6.94 -26.39
CA LEU A 20 27.77 -7.18 -27.29
C LEU A 20 27.85 -6.36 -28.58
N GLU A 21 28.56 -5.22 -28.57
CA GLU A 21 28.79 -4.37 -29.73
C GLU A 21 29.90 -4.86 -30.65
N ASN A 22 30.90 -5.55 -30.07
CA ASN A 22 32.04 -6.04 -30.83
C ASN A 22 31.78 -7.46 -31.37
N SER A 23 31.71 -7.56 -32.70
CA SER A 23 31.48 -8.83 -33.42
C SER A 23 32.64 -9.82 -33.32
N GLY A 24 33.78 -9.43 -32.75
CA GLY A 24 34.96 -10.27 -32.57
C GLY A 24 34.96 -11.15 -31.31
N PHE A 25 34.02 -10.96 -30.38
CA PHE A 25 33.88 -11.85 -29.21
C PHE A 25 33.02 -13.08 -29.53
N ASP A 26 33.41 -14.22 -28.97
CA ASP A 26 32.65 -15.47 -29.11
C ASP A 26 31.32 -15.43 -28.32
N TYR A 27 30.44 -16.39 -28.62
CA TYR A 27 29.12 -16.49 -27.99
C TYR A 27 29.20 -16.71 -26.48
N ALA A 28 30.17 -17.50 -26.01
CA ALA A 28 30.32 -17.81 -24.58
C ALA A 28 30.64 -16.53 -23.78
N THR A 29 31.56 -15.70 -24.28
CA THR A 29 31.94 -14.42 -23.68
C THR A 29 30.74 -13.46 -23.64
N GLN A 30 29.89 -13.46 -24.67
CA GLN A 30 28.70 -12.63 -24.73
C GLN A 30 27.59 -13.08 -23.76
N VAL A 31 27.53 -14.38 -23.41
CA VAL A 31 26.52 -14.91 -22.48
C VAL A 31 27.02 -14.90 -21.02
N GLU A 32 28.33 -14.97 -20.77
CA GLU A 32 28.92 -14.95 -19.43
C GLU A 32 28.52 -13.71 -18.61
N GLY A 33 28.51 -12.53 -19.25
CA GLY A 33 28.11 -11.26 -18.61
C GLY A 33 26.61 -11.15 -18.33
N MET A 34 25.79 -12.08 -18.84
CA MET A 34 24.34 -11.93 -18.90
C MET A 34 23.67 -12.06 -17.52
N ASP A 35 24.06 -13.03 -16.68
CA ASP A 35 23.39 -13.19 -15.37
C ASP A 35 23.67 -12.00 -14.44
N VAL A 36 24.89 -11.48 -14.45
CA VAL A 36 25.24 -10.31 -13.64
C VAL A 36 24.52 -9.07 -14.16
N SER A 37 24.48 -8.87 -15.48
CA SER A 37 23.72 -7.78 -16.10
C SER A 37 22.23 -7.87 -15.79
N ARG A 38 21.62 -9.07 -15.91
CA ARG A 38 20.23 -9.34 -15.55
C ARG A 38 19.93 -8.89 -14.12
N ARG A 39 20.75 -9.30 -13.13
CA ARG A 39 20.55 -8.92 -11.72
C ARG A 39 20.68 -7.43 -11.48
N ILE A 40 21.62 -6.76 -12.16
CA ILE A 40 21.76 -5.30 -12.07
C ILE A 40 20.52 -4.64 -12.67
N ILE A 41 20.08 -5.09 -13.84
CA ILE A 41 18.93 -4.53 -14.55
C ILE A 41 17.64 -4.70 -13.75
N GLU A 42 17.35 -5.90 -13.23
CA GLU A 42 16.18 -6.15 -12.38
C GLU A 42 16.16 -5.27 -11.12
N ARG A 43 17.35 -4.93 -10.59
CA ARG A 43 17.48 -4.01 -9.46
C ARG A 43 17.20 -2.57 -9.85
N VAL A 44 17.65 -2.14 -11.02
CA VAL A 44 17.58 -0.75 -11.49
C VAL A 44 16.23 -0.43 -12.14
N LEU A 45 15.62 -1.42 -12.79
CA LEU A 45 14.36 -1.35 -13.53
C LEU A 45 13.36 -2.40 -12.98
N PRO A 46 12.89 -2.27 -11.73
CA PRO A 46 12.09 -3.30 -11.08
C PRO A 46 10.75 -3.59 -11.76
N ASP A 47 10.20 -2.63 -12.51
CA ASP A 47 8.94 -2.76 -13.23
C ASP A 47 9.11 -3.24 -14.69
N GLU A 48 10.35 -3.39 -15.16
CA GLU A 48 10.67 -3.91 -16.49
C GLU A 48 11.47 -5.22 -16.38
N PRO A 49 10.81 -6.40 -16.36
CA PRO A 49 11.50 -7.67 -16.21
C PRO A 49 12.47 -7.92 -17.39
N PHE A 50 13.69 -8.36 -17.07
CA PHE A 50 14.70 -8.70 -18.07
C PHE A 50 14.36 -10.05 -18.75
N ASN A 51 13.56 -9.99 -19.81
CA ASN A 51 13.12 -11.17 -20.56
C ASN A 51 13.86 -11.28 -21.90
N VAL A 52 15.14 -11.68 -21.85
CA VAL A 52 15.98 -11.92 -23.02
C VAL A 52 16.20 -13.42 -23.16
N ASP A 53 15.68 -14.02 -24.22
CA ASP A 53 16.01 -15.39 -24.61
C ASP A 53 17.21 -15.37 -25.55
N VAL A 54 18.35 -15.91 -25.12
CA VAL A 54 19.61 -15.91 -25.89
C VAL A 54 19.55 -16.78 -27.16
N TYR A 55 18.48 -17.56 -27.35
CA TYR A 55 18.25 -18.35 -28.56
C TYR A 55 17.43 -17.61 -29.62
N ASP A 56 16.83 -16.45 -29.30
CA ASP A 56 16.07 -15.64 -30.25
C ASP A 56 16.98 -14.81 -31.17
N GLU A 57 16.66 -14.67 -32.46
CA GLU A 57 17.49 -13.88 -33.40
C GLU A 57 17.73 -12.42 -32.97
N GLY A 58 16.83 -11.85 -32.14
CA GLY A 58 16.89 -10.48 -31.65
C GLY A 58 17.54 -10.29 -30.27
N TRP A 59 18.05 -11.35 -29.63
CA TRP A 59 18.45 -11.33 -28.22
C TRP A 59 19.51 -10.26 -27.90
N LYS A 60 20.48 -10.05 -28.81
CA LYS A 60 21.54 -9.04 -28.64
C LYS A 60 20.97 -7.63 -28.60
N TRP A 61 20.00 -7.35 -29.47
CA TRP A 61 19.35 -6.04 -29.50
C TRP A 61 18.53 -5.79 -28.23
N GLN A 62 17.81 -6.81 -27.75
CA GLN A 62 17.05 -6.74 -26.49
C GLN A 62 17.99 -6.51 -25.30
N ALA A 63 19.05 -7.32 -25.17
CA ALA A 63 20.05 -7.18 -24.11
C ALA A 63 20.68 -5.78 -24.10
N ARG A 64 21.11 -5.28 -25.26
CA ARG A 64 21.65 -3.92 -25.40
C ARG A 64 20.65 -2.86 -24.95
N THR A 65 19.38 -3.00 -25.34
CA THR A 65 18.32 -2.05 -24.97
C THR A 65 18.15 -1.97 -23.45
N PHE A 66 18.04 -3.11 -22.77
CA PHE A 66 17.93 -3.16 -21.32
C PHE A 66 19.18 -2.62 -20.61
N ILE A 67 20.38 -2.99 -21.08
CA ILE A 67 21.65 -2.47 -20.55
C ILE A 67 21.73 -0.95 -20.71
N SER A 68 21.37 -0.40 -21.87
CA SER A 68 21.35 1.04 -22.12
C SER A 68 20.36 1.78 -21.23
N LYS A 69 19.14 1.24 -21.03
CA LYS A 69 18.16 1.81 -20.09
C LYS A 69 18.70 1.84 -18.67
N ALA A 70 19.26 0.73 -18.18
CA ALA A 70 19.81 0.64 -16.84
C ALA A 70 21.00 1.59 -16.64
N LEU A 71 21.90 1.72 -17.63
CA LEU A 71 22.98 2.71 -17.62
C LEU A 71 22.44 4.14 -17.54
N GLY A 72 21.36 4.45 -18.26
CA GLY A 72 20.69 5.74 -18.18
C GLY A 72 20.20 6.06 -16.77
N VAL A 73 19.56 5.11 -16.09
CA VAL A 73 19.10 5.32 -14.71
C VAL A 73 20.27 5.46 -13.73
N LEU A 74 21.30 4.61 -13.85
CA LEU A 74 22.45 4.65 -12.95
C LEU A 74 23.26 5.94 -13.06
N ARG A 75 23.50 6.42 -14.29
CA ARG A 75 24.28 7.64 -14.55
C ARG A 75 23.57 8.90 -14.09
N ASN A 76 22.24 8.92 -14.22
CA ASN A 76 21.42 10.07 -13.85
C ASN A 76 20.79 9.91 -12.47
N GLN A 77 21.25 8.97 -11.63
CA GLN A 77 20.62 8.67 -10.35
C GLN A 77 20.50 9.91 -9.44
N ALA A 78 21.53 10.73 -9.38
CA ALA A 78 21.52 11.96 -8.57
C ALA A 78 20.47 12.97 -9.08
N GLU A 79 20.43 13.20 -10.39
CA GLU A 79 19.47 14.11 -11.03
C GLU A 79 18.03 13.57 -10.92
N LEU A 80 17.82 12.28 -11.11
CA LEU A 80 16.52 11.63 -10.94
C LEU A 80 16.02 11.81 -9.49
N LEU A 81 16.89 11.65 -8.50
CA LEU A 81 16.53 11.90 -7.10
C LEU A 81 16.26 13.38 -6.82
N GLU A 82 17.05 14.28 -7.38
CA GLU A 82 16.90 15.73 -7.21
C GLU A 82 15.58 16.24 -7.82
N PHE A 83 15.26 15.81 -9.04
CA PHE A 83 14.13 16.36 -9.80
C PHE A 83 12.84 15.55 -9.66
N LEU A 84 12.92 14.23 -9.50
CA LEU A 84 11.74 13.35 -9.42
C LEU A 84 11.50 12.82 -8.00
N GLY A 85 12.46 13.00 -7.09
CA GLY A 85 12.40 12.44 -5.74
C GLY A 85 12.76 10.95 -5.69
N PRO A 86 12.79 10.35 -4.48
CA PRO A 86 13.05 8.93 -4.32
C PRO A 86 11.90 8.08 -4.89
N GLY A 87 12.25 7.07 -5.71
CA GLY A 87 11.33 6.01 -6.09
C GLY A 87 10.98 5.14 -4.88
N GLY A 88 9.86 5.43 -4.22
CA GLY A 88 9.28 4.57 -3.18
C GLY A 88 8.37 3.49 -3.77
N PRO A 89 8.06 2.42 -3.03
CA PRO A 89 7.03 1.47 -3.46
C PRO A 89 5.71 2.21 -3.72
N SER A 90 5.10 1.97 -4.87
CA SER A 90 3.75 2.45 -5.16
C SER A 90 2.73 1.39 -4.74
N MET A 91 1.63 1.84 -4.13
CA MET A 91 0.48 0.99 -3.79
C MET A 91 -0.73 1.49 -4.58
N GLN A 92 -1.43 0.57 -5.25
CA GLN A 92 -2.62 0.92 -6.01
C GLN A 92 -3.78 1.22 -5.05
N ALA A 93 -4.46 2.35 -5.25
CA ALA A 93 -5.54 2.81 -4.38
C ALA A 93 -6.74 1.84 -4.34
N ASP A 94 -6.93 1.06 -5.41
CA ASP A 94 -7.96 0.02 -5.51
C ASP A 94 -7.71 -1.21 -4.64
N ARG A 95 -6.52 -1.32 -4.02
CA ARG A 95 -6.18 -2.34 -3.01
C ARG A 95 -6.54 -1.91 -1.59
N LEU A 96 -7.06 -0.70 -1.39
CA LEU A 96 -7.70 -0.32 -0.13
C LEU A 96 -8.95 -1.19 0.12
N HIS A 97 -9.42 -1.21 1.36
CA HIS A 97 -10.57 -2.03 1.76
C HIS A 97 -11.80 -1.71 0.89
N PRO A 98 -12.56 -2.71 0.39
CA PRO A 98 -13.66 -2.49 -0.55
C PRO A 98 -14.72 -1.48 -0.07
N VAL A 99 -15.08 -1.50 1.22
CA VAL A 99 -16.02 -0.53 1.82
C VAL A 99 -15.51 0.91 1.69
N VAL A 100 -14.21 1.11 1.83
CA VAL A 100 -13.58 2.43 1.82
C VAL A 100 -13.36 2.90 0.38
N TRP A 101 -12.68 2.09 -0.43
CA TRP A 101 -12.39 2.47 -1.82
C TRP A 101 -13.66 2.54 -2.67
N GLY A 102 -14.58 1.59 -2.54
CA GLY A 102 -15.83 1.58 -3.28
C GLY A 102 -16.68 2.84 -3.03
N ALA A 103 -16.62 3.39 -1.82
CA ALA A 103 -17.28 4.64 -1.47
C ALA A 103 -16.54 5.89 -2.00
N ALA A 104 -15.20 5.85 -2.03
CA ALA A 104 -14.37 6.98 -2.41
C ALA A 104 -14.13 7.13 -3.92
N ALA A 105 -14.09 6.01 -4.67
CA ALA A 105 -13.48 5.94 -6.01
C ALA A 105 -14.03 6.97 -7.01
N GLU A 106 -15.35 7.12 -7.10
CA GLU A 106 -15.95 8.05 -8.07
C GLU A 106 -15.60 9.52 -7.77
N LEU A 107 -15.60 9.91 -6.49
CA LEU A 107 -15.23 11.26 -6.07
C LEU A 107 -13.73 11.51 -6.22
N TRP A 108 -12.93 10.47 -5.96
CA TRP A 108 -11.48 10.51 -6.13
C TRP A 108 -11.07 10.75 -7.59
N LYS A 109 -11.76 10.11 -8.54
CA LYS A 109 -11.49 10.26 -10.00
C LYS A 109 -11.66 11.70 -10.50
N ILE A 110 -12.58 12.45 -9.89
CA ILE A 110 -12.86 13.85 -10.22
C ILE A 110 -12.22 14.82 -9.20
N GLU A 111 -11.20 14.35 -8.48
CA GLU A 111 -10.35 15.14 -7.57
C GLU A 111 -11.07 15.81 -6.39
N HIS A 112 -12.28 15.34 -6.04
CA HIS A 112 -13.03 15.76 -4.85
C HIS A 112 -12.59 14.97 -3.61
N PHE A 113 -11.34 15.18 -3.20
CA PHE A 113 -10.67 14.33 -2.22
C PHE A 113 -11.32 14.37 -0.82
N ARG A 114 -11.65 15.56 -0.29
CA ARG A 114 -12.35 15.70 0.99
C ARG A 114 -13.68 14.96 0.98
N ALA A 115 -14.47 15.15 -0.08
CA ALA A 115 -15.77 14.48 -0.22
C ALA A 115 -15.60 12.94 -0.32
N ALA A 116 -14.56 12.48 -1.01
CA ALA A 116 -14.22 11.06 -1.08
C ALA A 116 -13.93 10.48 0.32
N VAL A 117 -13.12 11.17 1.13
CA VAL A 117 -12.85 10.76 2.52
C VAL A 117 -14.12 10.78 3.38
N ALA A 118 -14.91 11.85 3.30
CA ALA A 118 -16.15 11.98 4.06
C ALA A 118 -17.13 10.84 3.74
N ARG A 119 -17.30 10.53 2.46
CA ARG A 119 -18.16 9.43 2.00
C ARG A 119 -17.64 8.07 2.47
N ALA A 120 -16.32 7.83 2.37
CA ALA A 120 -15.72 6.60 2.86
C ALA A 120 -15.88 6.41 4.38
N ALA A 121 -15.72 7.48 5.16
CA ALA A 121 -15.93 7.45 6.61
C ALA A 121 -17.39 7.13 6.98
N THR A 122 -18.36 7.66 6.24
CA THR A 122 -19.78 7.32 6.40
C THR A 122 -20.05 5.84 6.11
N PHE A 123 -19.50 5.31 5.02
CA PHE A 123 -19.65 3.89 4.68
C PHE A 123 -18.95 2.96 5.68
N LEU A 124 -17.81 3.36 6.23
CA LEU A 124 -17.14 2.61 7.29
C LEU A 124 -17.98 2.59 8.58
N ASN A 125 -18.59 3.71 8.95
CA ASN A 125 -19.49 3.76 10.10
C ASN A 125 -20.67 2.79 9.88
N ALA A 126 -21.34 2.84 8.73
CA ALA A 126 -22.41 1.89 8.38
C ALA A 126 -21.95 0.43 8.42
N HIS A 127 -20.75 0.12 7.88
CA HIS A 127 -20.17 -1.23 7.95
C HIS A 127 -19.98 -1.73 9.38
N ILE A 128 -19.58 -0.84 10.31
CA ILE A 128 -19.46 -1.18 11.73
C ILE A 128 -20.85 -1.36 12.36
N GLN A 129 -21.84 -0.55 12.01
CA GLN A 129 -23.22 -0.72 12.46
C GLN A 129 -23.78 -2.07 12.02
N ASP A 130 -23.58 -2.45 10.75
CA ASP A 130 -24.01 -3.73 10.19
C ASP A 130 -23.32 -4.91 10.90
N LYS A 131 -21.99 -4.84 11.06
CA LYS A 131 -21.19 -5.87 11.72
C LYS A 131 -21.58 -6.04 13.20
N SER A 132 -21.91 -4.95 13.88
CA SER A 132 -22.28 -4.94 15.29
C SER A 132 -23.77 -5.06 15.56
N THR A 133 -24.60 -5.05 14.51
CA THR A 133 -26.07 -4.92 14.57
C THR A 133 -26.55 -3.73 15.41
N ARG A 134 -25.76 -2.64 15.49
CA ARG A 134 -26.06 -1.43 16.28
C ARG A 134 -26.31 -0.24 15.38
N THR A 135 -27.55 -0.07 14.92
CA THR A 135 -27.97 1.05 14.08
C THR A 135 -28.51 2.25 14.88
N ASP A 136 -28.65 2.10 16.20
CA ASP A 136 -29.18 3.12 17.12
C ASP A 136 -28.15 4.19 17.52
N VAL A 137 -26.85 3.91 17.33
CA VAL A 137 -25.75 4.82 17.64
C VAL A 137 -24.81 4.95 16.44
N SER A 138 -24.15 6.11 16.32
CA SER A 138 -23.23 6.40 15.23
C SER A 138 -21.92 6.99 15.74
N ASP A 139 -20.92 7.06 14.86
CA ASP A 139 -19.71 7.86 15.05
C ASP A 139 -18.94 7.47 16.31
N LYS A 140 -18.39 8.45 17.03
CA LYS A 140 -17.62 8.21 18.25
C LYS A 140 -18.40 7.37 19.25
N GLU A 141 -19.70 7.58 19.39
CA GLU A 141 -20.52 6.84 20.34
C GLU A 141 -20.61 5.36 19.94
N LEU A 142 -20.84 5.06 18.66
CA LEU A 142 -20.79 3.70 18.13
C LEU A 142 -19.43 3.05 18.44
N MET A 143 -18.32 3.72 18.13
CA MET A 143 -16.98 3.16 18.38
C MET A 143 -16.77 2.88 19.87
N THR A 144 -17.21 3.80 20.72
CA THR A 144 -17.09 3.70 22.18
C THR A 144 -17.84 2.50 22.71
N GLN A 145 -19.08 2.30 22.25
CA GLN A 145 -19.92 1.22 22.76
C GLN A 145 -19.54 -0.13 22.17
N VAL A 146 -19.33 -0.21 20.85
CA VAL A 146 -19.12 -1.49 20.15
C VAL A 146 -17.76 -2.12 20.49
N PHE A 147 -16.71 -1.32 20.67
CA PHE A 147 -15.37 -1.83 21.00
C PHE A 147 -15.05 -1.77 22.51
N SER A 148 -16.01 -1.37 23.36
CA SER A 148 -15.83 -1.38 24.82
C SER A 148 -15.54 -2.78 25.35
N ASP A 149 -14.62 -2.91 26.30
CA ASP A 149 -14.29 -4.16 27.00
C ASP A 149 -15.37 -4.67 27.97
N HIS A 150 -16.40 -3.86 28.25
CA HIS A 150 -17.54 -4.27 29.08
C HIS A 150 -18.28 -5.48 28.51
N ALA A 151 -18.84 -6.31 29.38
CA ALA A 151 -19.64 -7.46 28.98
C ALA A 151 -20.77 -7.06 27.98
N PRO A 152 -21.01 -7.88 26.94
CA PRO A 152 -22.10 -7.63 26.00
C PRO A 152 -23.45 -7.70 26.69
N LYS A 153 -24.39 -6.87 26.25
CA LYS A 153 -25.79 -6.88 26.70
C LYS A 153 -26.69 -7.25 25.51
N ALA A 154 -27.91 -7.70 25.80
CA ALA A 154 -28.86 -8.12 24.76
C ALA A 154 -29.12 -7.02 23.70
N ASP A 155 -29.24 -5.76 24.14
CA ASP A 155 -29.42 -4.58 23.30
C ASP A 155 -28.10 -3.92 22.87
N GLN A 156 -26.97 -4.34 23.47
CA GLN A 156 -25.67 -3.75 23.24
C GLN A 156 -24.62 -4.86 23.06
N PRO A 157 -24.64 -5.59 21.92
CA PRO A 157 -23.54 -6.47 21.54
C PRO A 157 -22.20 -5.72 21.42
N ARG A 158 -21.11 -6.48 21.39
CA ARG A 158 -19.74 -5.97 21.30
C ARG A 158 -19.00 -6.65 20.17
N LEU A 159 -18.11 -5.91 19.50
CA LEU A 159 -17.15 -6.51 18.59
C LEU A 159 -15.87 -6.85 19.35
N ARG A 160 -15.45 -8.10 19.24
CA ARG A 160 -14.26 -8.65 19.89
C ARG A 160 -13.23 -9.02 18.84
N TRP A 161 -11.99 -8.55 19.05
CA TRP A 161 -10.87 -8.95 18.23
C TRP A 161 -10.68 -10.48 18.26
N SER A 162 -10.76 -11.11 17.09
CA SER A 162 -10.59 -12.57 16.94
C SER A 162 -9.30 -12.96 16.21
N GLY A 163 -8.48 -11.99 15.81
CA GLY A 163 -7.21 -12.24 15.13
C GLY A 163 -6.20 -13.01 16.00
N ALA A 164 -5.21 -13.59 15.33
CA ALA A 164 -4.21 -14.47 15.94
C ALA A 164 -3.37 -13.76 17.03
N GLY A 165 -2.92 -14.54 18.01
CA GLY A 165 -1.99 -14.07 19.05
C GLY A 165 -2.34 -14.54 20.45
N SER A 166 -1.48 -14.20 21.40
CA SER A 166 -1.68 -14.50 22.82
C SER A 166 -2.93 -13.80 23.36
N LEU A 167 -3.45 -14.25 24.50
CA LEU A 167 -4.56 -13.57 25.19
C LEU A 167 -4.23 -12.09 25.49
N GLN A 168 -2.98 -11.80 25.87
CA GLN A 168 -2.51 -10.44 26.14
C GLN A 168 -2.51 -9.60 24.87
N THR A 169 -2.05 -10.16 23.75
CA THR A 169 -2.07 -9.49 22.43
C THR A 169 -3.51 -9.17 22.02
N ARG A 170 -4.44 -10.12 22.17
CA ARG A 170 -5.86 -9.89 21.82
C ARG A 170 -6.51 -8.81 22.69
N LYS A 171 -6.18 -8.76 24.00
CA LYS A 171 -6.64 -7.67 24.89
C LYS A 171 -6.07 -6.32 24.46
N ALA A 172 -4.77 -6.25 24.19
CA ALA A 172 -4.12 -5.02 23.73
C ALA A 172 -4.71 -4.53 22.40
N MET A 173 -4.98 -5.44 21.46
CA MET A 173 -5.65 -5.13 20.21
C MET A 173 -7.06 -4.58 20.42
N GLY A 174 -7.84 -5.14 21.35
CA GLY A 174 -9.17 -4.60 21.68
C GLY A 174 -9.11 -3.15 22.15
N SER A 175 -8.21 -2.83 23.09
CA SER A 175 -8.02 -1.46 23.57
C SER A 175 -7.48 -0.52 22.49
N GLY A 176 -6.53 -0.99 21.66
CA GLY A 176 -5.98 -0.23 20.54
C GLY A 176 -7.02 0.06 19.47
N LEU A 177 -7.87 -0.91 19.13
CA LEU A 177 -8.94 -0.77 18.15
C LEU A 177 -9.95 0.30 18.59
N LEU A 178 -10.36 0.28 19.86
CA LEU A 178 -11.23 1.30 20.45
C LEU A 178 -10.62 2.71 20.30
N ALA A 179 -9.37 2.89 20.75
CA ALA A 179 -8.70 4.19 20.70
C ALA A 179 -8.52 4.68 19.25
N TYR A 180 -8.12 3.79 18.34
CA TYR A 180 -7.94 4.09 16.93
C TYR A 180 -9.26 4.49 16.27
N ALA A 181 -10.34 3.75 16.51
CA ALA A 181 -11.66 4.04 15.95
C ALA A 181 -12.25 5.37 16.45
N GLN A 182 -12.07 5.68 17.74
CA GLN A 182 -12.44 6.99 18.29
C GLN A 182 -11.61 8.11 17.66
N GLY A 183 -10.29 7.91 17.52
CA GLY A 183 -9.38 8.85 16.88
C GLY A 183 -9.77 9.16 15.44
N ILE A 184 -10.06 8.12 14.64
CA ILE A 184 -10.55 8.27 13.26
C ILE A 184 -11.88 9.06 13.23
N SER A 185 -12.83 8.72 14.10
CA SER A 185 -14.13 9.39 14.14
C SER A 185 -13.99 10.89 14.40
N LEU A 186 -13.06 11.27 15.30
CA LEU A 186 -12.84 12.65 15.70
C LEU A 186 -11.95 13.43 14.74
N ALA A 187 -10.86 12.84 14.26
CA ALA A 187 -9.82 13.54 13.52
C ALA A 187 -9.96 13.45 12.00
N ILE A 188 -10.73 12.48 11.47
CA ILE A 188 -10.90 12.28 10.03
C ILE A 188 -12.34 12.59 9.63
N ARG A 189 -13.31 11.85 10.16
CA ARG A 189 -14.71 12.00 9.73
C ARG A 189 -15.25 13.41 9.99
N ASN A 190 -15.06 13.92 11.21
CA ASN A 190 -15.62 15.21 11.59
C ASN A 190 -15.08 16.36 10.71
N PRO A 191 -13.76 16.56 10.54
CA PRO A 191 -13.23 17.56 9.63
C PRO A 191 -13.70 17.36 8.18
N ALA A 192 -13.65 16.12 7.66
CA ALA A 192 -14.05 15.86 6.28
C ALA A 192 -15.52 16.21 5.99
N THR A 193 -16.38 16.17 7.02
CA THR A 193 -17.81 16.48 6.91
C THR A 193 -18.12 17.95 7.15
N HIS A 194 -17.40 18.62 8.07
CA HIS A 194 -17.72 19.98 8.50
C HIS A 194 -16.87 21.07 7.84
N GLU A 195 -15.71 20.73 7.29
CA GLU A 195 -14.85 21.70 6.60
C GLU A 195 -15.27 21.88 5.13
N THR A 196 -15.03 23.09 4.60
CA THR A 196 -15.35 23.46 3.22
C THR A 196 -14.13 23.53 2.31
N GLN A 197 -12.92 23.59 2.87
CA GLN A 197 -11.66 23.65 2.12
C GLN A 197 -11.29 22.28 1.57
N GLU A 198 -10.87 22.22 0.30
CA GLU A 198 -10.47 20.95 -0.33
C GLU A 198 -9.16 20.43 0.29
N MET A 199 -9.05 19.10 0.35
CA MET A 199 -7.93 18.42 1.00
C MET A 199 -6.81 18.13 -0.01
N PRO A 200 -5.53 18.32 0.35
CA PRO A 200 -4.43 17.85 -0.48
C PRO A 200 -4.53 16.34 -0.76
N ARG A 201 -4.29 15.95 -2.02
CA ARG A 201 -4.40 14.54 -2.48
C ARG A 201 -3.69 13.55 -1.56
N GLN A 202 -2.45 13.87 -1.16
CA GLN A 202 -1.65 13.00 -0.29
C GLN A 202 -2.31 12.77 1.07
N MET A 203 -2.74 13.86 1.73
CA MET A 203 -3.40 13.80 3.03
C MET A 203 -4.72 13.01 2.93
N ALA A 204 -5.48 13.20 1.85
CA ALA A 204 -6.70 12.42 1.64
C ALA A 204 -6.43 10.93 1.44
N PHE A 205 -5.35 10.57 0.73
CA PHE A 205 -4.94 9.18 0.57
C PHE A 205 -4.58 8.55 1.92
N GLU A 206 -3.81 9.26 2.75
CA GLU A 206 -3.44 8.82 4.11
C GLU A 206 -4.66 8.63 5.01
N GLN A 207 -5.67 9.50 4.89
CA GLN A 207 -6.92 9.33 5.63
C GLN A 207 -7.71 8.12 5.12
N LEU A 208 -7.77 7.88 3.81
CA LEU A 208 -8.39 6.66 3.25
C LEU A 208 -7.64 5.40 3.68
N THR A 209 -6.31 5.43 3.78
CA THR A 209 -5.54 4.25 4.23
C THR A 209 -5.79 3.95 5.71
N ALA A 210 -5.93 4.99 6.56
CA ALA A 210 -6.32 4.84 7.96
C ALA A 210 -7.73 4.23 8.12
N LEU A 211 -8.71 4.75 7.37
CA LEU A 211 -10.06 4.18 7.31
C LEU A 211 -10.04 2.73 6.83
N SER A 212 -9.23 2.43 5.80
CA SER A 212 -9.07 1.09 5.25
C SER A 212 -8.45 0.12 6.23
N LEU A 213 -7.51 0.57 7.08
CA LEU A 213 -6.92 -0.29 8.11
C LEU A 213 -7.95 -0.64 9.18
N LEU A 214 -8.73 0.34 9.64
CA LEU A 214 -9.82 0.09 10.60
C LEU A 214 -10.84 -0.90 10.03
N ALA A 215 -11.26 -0.74 8.78
CA ALA A 215 -12.19 -1.65 8.13
C ALA A 215 -11.71 -3.12 8.14
N ARG A 216 -10.42 -3.35 7.83
CA ARG A 216 -9.81 -4.70 7.89
C ARG A 216 -9.85 -5.27 9.31
N TRP A 217 -9.55 -4.45 10.33
CA TRP A 217 -9.61 -4.91 11.71
C TRP A 217 -11.05 -5.19 12.20
N VAL A 218 -12.03 -4.44 11.69
CA VAL A 218 -13.46 -4.69 11.95
C VAL A 218 -13.89 -6.03 11.36
N ASP A 219 -13.42 -6.39 10.17
CA ASP A 219 -13.72 -7.68 9.55
C ASP A 219 -13.19 -8.86 10.37
N GLU A 220 -12.01 -8.70 10.97
CA GLU A 220 -11.40 -9.66 11.91
C GLU A 220 -12.10 -9.72 13.27
N CYS A 221 -13.06 -8.85 13.56
CA CYS A 221 -13.82 -8.92 14.81
C CYS A 221 -14.98 -9.91 14.72
N GLN A 222 -15.28 -10.55 15.85
CA GLN A 222 -16.46 -11.39 16.06
C GLN A 222 -17.49 -10.66 16.91
N LEU A 223 -18.76 -10.88 16.60
CA LEU A 223 -19.86 -10.37 17.40
C LEU A 223 -19.98 -11.20 18.69
N ALA A 224 -19.87 -10.53 19.82
CA ALA A 224 -20.17 -11.10 21.13
C ALA A 224 -21.52 -10.57 21.60
N GLN A 225 -22.44 -11.49 21.86
CA GLN A 225 -23.77 -11.24 22.40
C GLN A 225 -23.81 -11.59 23.89
N ALA A 226 -24.85 -11.13 24.61
CA ALA A 226 -25.08 -11.62 25.96
C ALA A 226 -25.26 -13.14 25.92
N GLU A 227 -24.65 -13.86 26.85
CA GLU A 227 -24.99 -15.26 27.04
C GLU A 227 -26.45 -15.32 27.50
N ASP A 228 -27.32 -15.99 26.73
CA ASP A 228 -28.68 -16.29 27.16
C ASP A 228 -28.56 -17.05 28.48
N GLY A 229 -29.04 -16.44 29.57
CA GLY A 229 -28.88 -16.97 30.91
C GLY A 229 -29.34 -18.42 31.01
N ALA A 230 -28.42 -19.28 31.46
CA ALA A 230 -28.76 -20.56 32.08
C ALA A 230 -29.39 -20.33 33.46
#